data_AF-A0A9R0Y395-F1
#
_entry.id   AF-A0A9R0Y395-F1
#
_cell.length_a   1.000
_cell.length_b   1.000
_cell.length_c   1.000
_cell.angle_alpha   90.00
_cell.angle_beta   90.00
_cell.angle_gamma   90.00
#
_symmetry.space_group_name_H-M   'P 1'
#
loop_
_entity.id
_entity.type
_entity.pdbx_description
1 polymer ?
#
loop_
_entity_poly.entity_id
_entity_poly.type
_entity_poly.pdbx_seq_one_letter_code
_entity_poly.pdbx_strand_id
1 'polypeptide(L)'
;MRHKKMVNGGRVKEWICINFARNVQDSAARSFCRQLADMCEISGMDFSKDPLLPPLCTRAEHVERALRAHYRDAMNILKPLGRELDLLIAILPDNNGPLR
;
A
#
# COMPACT_ATOMS: atom_id res chain seq x y z
N MET A 1 -6.30 11.59 16.35
CA MET A 1 -5.32 10.90 17.22
C MET A 1 -3.94 11.50 16.98
N ARG A 2 -3.50 12.53 17.72
CA ARG A 2 -2.19 13.19 17.48
C ARG A 2 -1.11 12.90 18.54
N HIS A 3 -1.47 12.25 19.65
CA HIS A 3 -0.55 12.02 20.78
C HIS A 3 -0.44 10.56 21.22
N LYS A 4 -1.13 9.64 20.52
CA LYS A 4 -0.95 8.22 20.76
C LYS A 4 0.38 7.79 20.13
N LYS A 5 1.20 7.08 20.90
CA LYS A 5 2.47 6.52 20.46
C LYS A 5 2.33 5.00 20.28
N MET A 6 3.17 4.43 19.44
CA MET A 6 3.33 2.98 19.41
C MET A 6 4.10 2.53 20.64
N VAL A 7 3.60 1.50 21.32
CA VAL A 7 4.33 0.83 22.41
C VAL A 7 5.29 -0.20 21.80
N ASN A 8 4.77 -1.04 20.89
CA ASN A 8 5.53 -2.01 20.12
C ASN A 8 5.26 -1.77 18.63
N GLY A 9 6.26 -1.31 17.88
CA GLY A 9 6.15 -1.13 16.44
C GLY A 9 6.15 -2.47 15.72
N GLY A 10 5.24 -2.64 14.77
CA GLY A 10 5.24 -3.79 13.86
C GLY A 10 6.36 -3.69 12.82
N ARG A 11 6.54 -4.77 12.07
CA ARG A 11 7.43 -4.85 10.90
C ARG A 11 6.59 -4.97 9.64
N VAL A 12 6.92 -4.18 8.62
CA VAL A 12 6.34 -4.24 7.27
C VAL A 12 7.49 -4.16 6.26
N LYS A 13 7.89 -5.31 5.71
CA LYS A 13 8.98 -5.41 4.74
C LYS A 13 8.47 -5.45 3.31
N GLU A 14 7.46 -6.26 3.04
CA GLU A 14 6.93 -6.49 1.71
C GLU A 14 5.54 -5.88 1.60
N TRP A 15 5.42 -4.77 0.87
CA TRP A 15 4.15 -4.07 0.73
C TRP A 15 3.97 -3.51 -0.67
N ILE A 16 2.72 -3.27 -1.04
CA ILE A 16 2.30 -2.73 -2.33
C ILE A 16 1.26 -1.63 -2.15
N CYS A 17 1.05 -0.82 -3.19
CA CYS A 17 0.05 0.24 -3.20
C CYS A 17 -0.86 0.12 -4.43
N ILE A 18 -2.16 0.31 -4.22
CA ILE A 18 -3.14 0.45 -5.29
C ILE A 18 -3.91 1.77 -5.13
N ASN A 19 -4.07 2.49 -6.24
CA ASN A 19 -4.79 3.75 -6.28
C ASN A 19 -6.04 3.62 -7.16
N PHE A 20 -7.20 3.78 -6.55
CA PHE A 20 -8.51 3.81 -7.20
C PHE A 20 -9.06 5.22 -7.41
N ALA A 21 -8.38 6.24 -6.85
CA ALA A 21 -8.79 7.64 -6.90
C ALA A 21 -8.32 8.29 -8.20
N ARG A 22 -9.26 8.60 -9.10
CA ARG A 22 -8.99 9.19 -10.42
C ARG A 22 -8.32 10.57 -10.36
N ASN A 23 -8.53 11.30 -9.28
CA ASN A 23 -7.96 12.63 -9.05
C ASN A 23 -6.55 12.58 -8.42
N VAL A 24 -6.05 11.39 -8.06
CA VAL A 24 -4.70 11.23 -7.51
C VAL A 24 -3.76 10.79 -8.62
N GLN A 25 -2.81 11.66 -8.96
CA GLN A 25 -1.75 11.35 -9.93
C GLN A 25 -0.76 10.33 -9.37
N ASP A 26 -0.11 9.55 -10.23
CA ASP A 26 0.88 8.53 -9.86
C ASP A 26 2.02 9.08 -8.99
N SER A 27 2.48 10.30 -9.27
CA SER A 27 3.50 10.99 -8.49
C SER A 27 3.02 11.32 -7.08
N ALA A 28 1.76 11.75 -6.95
CA ALA A 28 1.13 12.01 -5.66
C ALA A 28 0.93 10.72 -4.86
N ALA A 29 0.50 9.62 -5.50
CA ALA A 29 0.38 8.32 -4.85
C ALA A 29 1.74 7.80 -4.34
N ARG A 30 2.81 7.93 -5.14
CA ARG A 30 4.18 7.58 -4.73
C ARG A 30 4.67 8.43 -3.56
N SER A 31 4.50 9.76 -3.66
CA SER A 31 4.91 10.69 -2.60
C SER A 31 4.15 10.42 -1.29
N PHE A 32 2.84 10.18 -1.38
CA PHE A 32 2.01 9.79 -0.25
C PHE A 32 2.54 8.53 0.43
N CYS A 33 2.80 7.46 -0.33
CA CYS A 33 3.28 6.22 0.26
C CYS A 33 4.66 6.37 0.91
N ARG A 34 5.56 7.16 0.29
CA ARG A 34 6.87 7.44 0.86
C ARG A 34 6.77 8.19 2.19
N GLN A 35 5.96 9.25 2.22
CA GLN A 35 5.72 10.02 3.45
C GLN A 35 5.07 9.17 4.54
N LEU A 36 4.14 8.27 4.17
CA LEU A 36 3.52 7.35 5.12
C LEU A 36 4.54 6.35 5.68
N ALA A 37 5.39 5.77 4.84
CA ALA A 37 6.47 4.87 5.28
C ALA A 37 7.45 5.57 6.22
N ASP A 38 7.88 6.80 5.88
CA ASP A 38 8.74 7.62 6.75
C ASP A 38 8.05 7.91 8.10
N MET A 39 6.75 8.23 8.09
CA MET A 39 6.00 8.44 9.33
C MET A 39 5.83 7.16 10.16
N CYS A 40 5.64 6.00 9.53
CA CYS A 40 5.60 4.70 10.21
C CYS A 40 6.93 4.40 10.91
N GLU A 41 8.05 4.63 10.22
CA GLU A 41 9.40 4.48 10.77
C GLU A 41 9.65 5.44 11.94
N ILE A 42 9.34 6.73 11.77
CA ILE A 42 9.44 7.74 12.84
C ILE A 42 8.57 7.38 14.05
N SER A 43 7.43 6.73 13.82
CA SER A 43 6.53 6.31 14.89
C SER A 43 6.97 5.04 15.62
N GLY A 44 8.06 4.40 15.17
CA GLY A 44 8.68 3.24 15.82
C GLY A 44 8.48 1.90 15.11
N MET A 45 7.97 1.87 13.88
CA MET A 45 7.88 0.64 13.07
C MET A 45 9.18 0.34 12.32
N ASP A 46 9.41 -0.94 12.01
CA ASP A 46 10.38 -1.35 10.99
C ASP A 46 9.68 -1.45 9.63
N PHE A 47 9.65 -0.34 8.89
CA PHE A 47 8.86 -0.20 7.65
C PHE A 47 9.77 0.03 6.43
N SER A 48 9.68 -0.82 5.41
CA SER A 48 10.42 -0.65 4.15
C SER A 48 9.99 0.63 3.43
N LYS A 49 10.94 1.52 3.11
CA LYS A 49 10.60 2.83 2.52
C LYS A 49 10.04 2.78 1.10
N ASP A 50 10.36 1.73 0.35
CA ASP A 50 9.93 1.54 -1.03
C ASP A 50 9.00 0.33 -1.14
N PRO A 51 7.93 0.41 -1.95
CA PRO A 51 7.05 -0.72 -2.17
C PRO A 51 7.74 -1.77 -3.06
N LEU A 52 7.31 -3.02 -2.93
CA LEU A 52 7.76 -4.13 -3.76
C LEU A 52 7.50 -3.89 -5.26
N LEU A 53 6.37 -3.25 -5.56
CA LEU A 53 5.95 -2.89 -6.92
C LEU A 53 5.56 -1.40 -6.96
N PRO A 54 5.75 -0.70 -8.09
CA PRO A 54 5.22 0.64 -8.27
C PRO A 54 3.71 0.69 -8.00
N PRO A 55 3.17 1.80 -7.45
CA PRO A 55 1.74 1.91 -7.20
C PRO A 55 0.90 1.64 -8.46
N LEU A 56 -0.08 0.75 -8.36
CA LEU A 56 -1.00 0.46 -9.45
C LEU A 56 -2.15 1.46 -9.45
N CYS A 57 -2.24 2.31 -10.47
CA CYS A 57 -3.39 3.19 -10.67
C CYS A 57 -4.44 2.52 -11.55
N THR A 58 -5.66 2.39 -11.05
CA THR A 58 -6.77 1.76 -11.77
C THR A 58 -8.11 2.36 -11.37
N ARG A 59 -9.19 1.97 -12.04
CA ARG A 59 -10.53 2.45 -11.75
C ARG A 59 -11.21 1.56 -10.71
N ALA A 60 -12.06 2.17 -9.89
CA ALA A 60 -12.85 1.47 -8.87
C ALA A 60 -13.76 0.37 -9.46
N GLU A 61 -14.16 0.47 -10.74
CA GLU A 61 -14.93 -0.55 -11.46
C GLU A 61 -14.16 -1.87 -11.69
N HIS A 62 -12.85 -1.89 -11.43
CA HIS A 62 -11.98 -3.04 -11.61
C HIS A 62 -11.32 -3.50 -10.31
N VAL A 63 -11.85 -3.13 -9.14
CA VAL A 63 -11.25 -3.41 -7.81
C VAL A 63 -10.82 -4.86 -7.67
N GLU A 64 -11.75 -5.81 -7.84
CA GLU A 64 -11.45 -7.23 -7.61
C GLU A 64 -10.36 -7.73 -8.57
N ARG A 65 -10.48 -7.42 -9.86
CA ARG A 65 -9.52 -7.84 -10.88
C ARG A 65 -8.14 -7.22 -10.64
N ALA A 66 -8.08 -5.93 -10.31
CA ALA A 66 -6.85 -5.19 -10.10
C ALA A 66 -6.14 -5.66 -8.82
N LEU A 67 -6.88 -5.89 -7.73
CA LEU A 67 -6.33 -6.45 -6.49
C LEU A 67 -5.77 -7.85 -6.73
N ARG A 68 -6.53 -8.75 -7.36
CA ARG A 68 -6.06 -10.12 -7.64
C ARG A 68 -4.82 -10.13 -8.54
N ALA A 69 -4.80 -9.30 -9.58
CA ALA A 69 -3.66 -9.20 -10.49
C ALA A 69 -2.42 -8.66 -9.77
N HIS A 70 -2.53 -7.53 -9.07
CA HIS A 70 -1.40 -6.90 -8.40
C HIS A 70 -0.85 -7.75 -7.25
N TYR A 71 -1.73 -8.39 -6.47
CA TYR A 71 -1.34 -9.36 -5.45
C TYR A 71 -0.62 -10.56 -6.06
N ARG A 72 -1.13 -11.10 -7.17
CA ARG A 72 -0.47 -12.22 -7.87
C ARG A 72 0.93 -11.82 -8.34
N ASP A 73 1.07 -10.64 -8.92
CA ASP A 73 2.36 -10.14 -9.40
C ASP A 73 3.37 -9.97 -8.25
N ALA A 74 2.92 -9.44 -7.11
CA ALA A 74 3.71 -9.37 -5.89
C ALA A 74 4.12 -10.77 -5.39
N MET A 75 3.16 -11.69 -5.27
CA MET A 75 3.43 -13.04 -4.77
C MET A 75 4.30 -13.86 -5.73
N ASN A 76 4.31 -13.56 -7.03
CA ASN A 76 5.24 -14.19 -7.98
C ASN A 76 6.70 -13.82 -7.68
N ILE A 77 6.95 -12.63 -7.13
CA ILE A 77 8.27 -12.19 -6.68
C ILE A 77 8.61 -12.80 -5.31
N LEU A 78 7.64 -12.84 -4.39
CA LEU A 78 7.86 -13.23 -3.00
C LEU A 78 7.93 -14.74 -2.76
N LYS A 79 7.11 -15.54 -3.47
CA LYS A 79 7.06 -17.00 -3.28
C LYS A 79 8.41 -17.69 -3.47
N PRO A 80 9.21 -17.39 -4.53
CA PRO A 80 10.54 -17.99 -4.68
C PRO A 80 11.50 -17.66 -3.53
N LEU A 81 11.26 -16.55 -2.82
CA LEU A 81 12.04 -16.11 -1.67
C LEU A 81 11.52 -16.65 -0.33
N GLY A 82 10.42 -17.41 -0.35
CA GLY A 82 9.74 -17.89 0.87
C GLY A 82 9.15 -16.76 1.72
N ARG A 83 8.78 -15.64 1.08
CA ARG A 83 8.21 -14.45 1.75
C ARG A 83 6.73 -14.30 1.42
N GLU A 84 6.04 -13.51 2.24
CA GLU A 84 4.63 -13.14 2.05
C GLU A 84 4.48 -11.61 2.03
N LEU A 85 3.34 -11.15 1.51
CA LEU A 85 3.00 -9.74 1.52
C LEU A 85 2.48 -9.33 2.90
N ASP A 86 3.12 -8.35 3.54
CA ASP A 86 2.76 -7.85 4.86
C ASP A 86 1.59 -6.87 4.81
N LEU A 87 1.52 -6.04 3.75
CA LEU A 87 0.58 -4.92 3.68
C LEU A 87 0.20 -4.54 2.23
N LEU A 88 -1.06 -4.16 2.05
CA LEU A 88 -1.56 -3.44 0.87
C LEU A 88 -2.12 -2.08 1.31
N ILE A 89 -1.60 -1.01 0.72
CA ILE A 89 -2.13 0.34 0.87
C ILE A 89 -3.11 0.61 -0.27
N ALA A 90 -4.33 1.04 0.05
CA ALA A 90 -5.34 1.41 -0.93
C ALA A 90 -5.69 2.89 -0.83
N ILE A 91 -5.53 3.64 -1.92
CA ILE A 91 -5.98 5.03 -2.06
C ILE A 91 -7.37 4.99 -2.72
N LEU A 92 -8.36 5.53 -2.03
CA LEU A 92 -9.77 5.48 -2.44
C LEU A 92 -10.31 6.88 -2.75
N PRO A 93 -11.29 7.01 -3.66
CA PRO A 93 -12.08 8.23 -3.78
C PRO A 93 -12.80 8.54 -2.46
N ASP A 94 -13.01 9.83 -2.15
CA ASP A 94 -13.75 10.25 -0.95
C ASP A 94 -15.18 9.68 -0.94
N ASN A 95 -15.82 9.62 -2.12
CA ASN A 95 -17.12 9.00 -2.33
C ASN A 95 -16.93 7.68 -3.09
N ASN A 96 -16.65 6.61 -2.36
CA ASN A 96 -16.32 5.29 -2.89
C ASN A 96 -17.49 4.29 -2.88
N GLY A 97 -18.64 4.64 -2.28
CA GLY A 97 -19.76 3.70 -2.11
C GLY A 97 -19.31 2.41 -1.39
N PRO A 98 -20.15 1.35 -1.35
CA PRO A 98 -19.64 0.04 -0.97
C PRO A 98 -18.67 -0.46 -2.05
N LEU A 99 -17.42 -0.76 -1.64
CA LEU A 99 -16.51 -1.58 -2.44
C LEU A 99 -17.19 -2.94 -2.63
N ARG A 100 -17.72 -3.20 -3.83
CA ARG A 100 -18.33 -4.47 -4.21
C ARG A 100 -17.40 -5.27 -5.10
#